data_AF-A0A016TW97-F1
#
_entry.id   AF-A0A016TW97-F1
#
_cell.length_a   1.000
_cell.length_b   1.000
_cell.length_c   1.000
_cell.angle_alpha   90.00
_cell.angle_beta   90.00
_cell.angle_gamma   90.00
#
_symmetry.space_group_name_H-M   'P 1'
#
loop_
_entity.id
_entity.type
_entity.pdbx_description
1 polymer ?
#
loop_
_entity_poly.entity_id
_entity_poly.type
_entity_poly.pdbx_seq_one_letter_code
_entity_poly.pdbx_strand_id
1 'polypeptide(L)'
;MRRLEWDNMGVRIDGRLLHHLRFADDIVLITPNISQAERMLADFDDACGKIGLQLNLTKTMFMRNGWVPDAPFSLNGTTISECSATYI
;
A
#
# COMPACT_ATOMS: atom_id res chain seq x y z
N MET A 1 -15.79 5.84 -2.26
CA MET A 1 -14.91 5.50 -1.11
C MET A 1 -15.03 6.66 -0.14
N ARG A 2 -15.34 6.42 1.14
CA ARG A 2 -15.21 7.50 2.14
C ARG A 2 -13.76 7.98 2.10
N ARG A 3 -13.53 9.27 2.35
CA ARG A 3 -12.18 9.84 2.34
C ARG A 3 -11.35 9.12 3.40
N LEU A 4 -10.32 8.39 2.96
CA LEU A 4 -9.30 7.85 3.85
C LEU A 4 -8.40 9.03 4.27
N GLU A 5 -8.12 9.15 5.56
CA GLU A 5 -7.34 10.27 6.11
C GLU A 5 -5.83 10.06 5.88
N TRP A 6 -5.43 10.13 4.62
CA TRP A 6 -4.05 9.94 4.19
C TRP A 6 -3.32 11.25 3.90
N ASP A 7 -3.91 12.41 4.24
CA ASP A 7 -3.37 13.74 3.94
C ASP A 7 -1.91 13.97 4.43
N ASN A 8 -1.45 13.18 5.40
CA ASN A 8 -0.09 13.22 5.96
C ASN A 8 0.78 11.99 5.61
N MET A 9 0.29 11.08 4.78
CA MET A 9 1.00 9.86 4.38
C MET A 9 1.51 9.97 2.95
N GLY A 10 2.31 9.01 2.49
CA GLY A 10 2.77 8.95 1.10
C GLY A 10 4.05 9.72 0.81
N VAL A 11 4.40 9.82 -0.47
CA VAL A 11 5.69 10.35 -0.93
C VAL A 11 5.52 11.75 -1.48
N ARG A 12 6.38 12.68 -1.07
CA ARG A 12 6.37 14.06 -1.56
C ARG A 12 7.01 14.14 -2.95
N ILE A 13 6.24 14.57 -3.94
CA ILE A 13 6.65 14.79 -5.33
C ILE A 13 6.15 16.18 -5.74
N ASP A 14 7.04 17.06 -6.17
CA ASP A 14 6.74 18.43 -6.62
C ASP A 14 5.80 19.21 -5.68
N GLY A 15 6.05 19.11 -4.38
CA GLY A 15 5.29 19.80 -3.35
C GLY A 15 3.94 19.16 -2.98
N ARG A 16 3.56 18.05 -3.61
CA ARG A 16 2.34 17.28 -3.32
C ARG A 16 2.67 15.93 -2.70
N LEU A 17 1.81 15.43 -1.82
CA LEU A 17 1.91 14.05 -1.34
C LEU A 17 1.16 13.13 -2.28
N LEU A 18 1.87 12.15 -2.85
CA LEU A 18 1.29 11.10 -3.66
C LEU A 18 1.05 9.88 -2.77
N HIS A 19 -0.22 9.52 -2.59
CA HIS A 19 -0.65 8.44 -1.70
C HIS A 19 -1.01 7.16 -2.46
N HIS A 20 -1.72 7.29 -3.57
CA HIS A 20 -2.20 6.14 -4.33
C HIS A 20 -2.42 6.46 -5.80
N LEU A 21 -2.37 5.42 -6.62
CA LEU A 21 -2.85 5.39 -8.00
C LEU A 21 -3.93 4.31 -8.09
N ARG A 22 -4.96 4.52 -8.92
CA ARG A 22 -6.01 3.53 -9.12
C ARG A 22 -6.43 3.47 -10.58
N PHE A 23 -6.70 2.27 -11.06
CA PHE A 23 -7.26 2.04 -12.38
C PHE A 23 -8.11 0.77 -12.36
N ALA A 24 -9.35 0.86 -12.87
CA ALA A 24 -10.33 -0.22 -12.76
C ALA A 24 -10.44 -0.76 -11.31
N ASP A 25 -10.17 -2.05 -11.13
CA ASP A 25 -10.16 -2.78 -9.86
C ASP A 25 -8.80 -2.79 -9.15
N ASP A 26 -7.74 -2.30 -9.79
CA ASP A 26 -6.40 -2.25 -9.23
C ASP A 26 -6.11 -0.92 -8.52
N ILE A 27 -5.36 -1.02 -7.41
CA ILE A 27 -4.85 0.12 -6.65
C ILE A 27 -3.37 -0.11 -6.30
N VAL A 28 -2.59 0.97 -6.35
CA VAL A 28 -1.21 1.01 -5.87
C VAL A 28 -1.15 2.02 -4.73
N LEU A 29 -0.66 1.60 -3.57
CA LEU A 29 -0.35 2.47 -2.44
C LEU A 29 1.12 2.87 -2.50
N ILE A 30 1.41 4.15 -2.30
CA ILE A 30 2.76 4.72 -2.39
C ILE A 30 3.11 5.29 -1.03
N THR A 31 4.16 4.75 -0.41
CA THR A 31 4.54 5.06 0.97
C THR A 31 6.06 5.19 1.12
N PRO A 32 6.54 6.04 2.04
CA PRO A 32 7.98 6.23 2.26
C PRO A 32 8.63 5.09 3.07
N ASN A 33 7.85 4.25 3.75
CA ASN A 33 8.34 3.13 4.55
C ASN A 33 7.24 2.09 4.80
N ILE A 34 7.65 0.91 5.27
CA ILE A 34 6.78 -0.23 5.53
C ILE A 34 5.70 0.09 6.58
N SER A 35 6.02 0.79 7.66
CA SER A 35 5.03 1.11 8.69
C SER A 35 3.88 1.98 8.17
N GLN A 36 4.17 2.94 7.29
CA GLN A 36 3.10 3.67 6.59
C GLN A 36 2.35 2.78 5.61
N ALA A 37 3.03 1.88 4.90
CA ALA A 37 2.38 0.91 4.01
C ALA A 37 1.38 0.03 4.76
N GLU A 38 1.75 -0.49 5.93
CA GLU A 38 0.90 -1.38 6.73
C GLU A 38 -0.34 -0.64 7.22
N ARG A 39 -0.16 0.59 7.69
CA ARG A 39 -1.28 1.43 8.13
C ARG A 39 -2.21 1.78 6.98
N MET A 40 -1.68 2.22 5.84
CA MET A 40 -2.50 2.56 4.67
C MET A 40 -3.24 1.34 4.13
N LEU A 41 -2.60 0.17 4.09
CA LEU A 41 -3.24 -1.05 3.65
C LEU A 41 -4.34 -1.51 4.62
N ALA A 42 -4.12 -1.39 5.93
CA ALA A 42 -5.14 -1.70 6.93
C ALA A 42 -6.35 -0.75 6.85
N ASP A 43 -6.11 0.56 6.70
CA ASP A 43 -7.18 1.54 6.49
C ASP A 43 -7.98 1.24 5.21
N PHE A 44 -7.28 0.80 4.16
CA PHE A 44 -7.90 0.43 2.89
C PHE A 44 -8.73 -0.86 2.99
N ASP A 45 -8.22 -1.89 3.68
CA ASP A 45 -8.92 -3.15 3.92
C ASP A 45 -10.20 -2.94 4.73
N ASP A 46 -10.13 -2.17 5.82
CA ASP A 46 -11.29 -1.80 6.64
C ASP A 46 -12.34 -1.04 5.80
N ALA A 47 -11.91 -0.12 4.95
CA ALA A 47 -12.81 0.60 4.05
C ALA A 47 -13.44 -0.29 2.97
N CYS A 48 -12.71 -1.30 2.47
CA CYS A 48 -13.26 -2.31 1.58
C CYS A 48 -14.31 -3.16 2.31
N GLY A 49 -14.02 -3.61 3.53
CA GLY A 49 -14.93 -4.40 4.35
C GLY A 49 -16.26 -3.70 4.61
N LYS A 50 -16.24 -2.38 4.84
CA LYS A 50 -17.45 -1.54 5.01
C LYS A 50 -18.40 -1.52 3.82
N ILE A 51 -17.92 -1.88 2.62
CA ILE A 51 -18.71 -1.97 1.39
C ILE A 51 -18.85 -3.40 0.88
N GLY A 52 -18.47 -4.41 1.69
CA GLY A 52 -18.58 -5.82 1.33
C GLY A 52 -17.50 -6.31 0.36
N LEU A 53 -16.40 -5.58 0.20
CA LEU A 53 -15.24 -6.00 -0.57
C LEU A 53 -14.13 -6.52 0.36
N GLN A 54 -13.26 -7.38 -0.18
CA GLN A 54 -12.10 -7.92 0.52
C GLN A 54 -10.87 -7.83 -0.37
N LEU A 55 -9.73 -7.53 0.23
CA LEU A 55 -8.45 -7.61 -0.45
C LEU A 55 -8.10 -9.06 -0.78
N ASN A 56 -7.61 -9.28 -1.99
CA ASN A 56 -7.01 -10.55 -2.35
C ASN A 56 -5.51 -10.52 -2.02
N LEU A 57 -5.15 -10.98 -0.81
CA LEU A 57 -3.77 -10.95 -0.34
C LEU A 57 -2.82 -11.87 -1.12
N THR A 58 -3.32 -12.87 -1.85
CA THR A 58 -2.45 -13.71 -2.72
C THR A 58 -2.10 -13.02 -4.03
N LYS A 59 -2.93 -12.07 -4.49
CA LYS A 59 -2.64 -11.21 -5.65
C LYS A 59 -1.96 -9.89 -5.28
N THR A 60 -2.13 -9.44 -4.05
CA THR A 60 -1.50 -8.23 -3.55
C THR A 60 -0.01 -8.49 -3.39
N MET A 61 0.81 -7.64 -4.00
CA MET A 61 2.27 -7.69 -3.86
C MET A 61 2.78 -6.31 -3.47
N PHE A 62 3.94 -6.27 -2.82
CA PHE A 62 4.65 -5.01 -2.61
C PHE A 62 5.97 -4.98 -3.38
N MET A 63 6.44 -3.77 -3.64
CA MET A 63 7.76 -3.48 -4.19
C MET A 63 8.41 -2.44 -3.29
N ARG A 64 9.74 -2.50 -3.18
CA ARG A 64 10.53 -1.50 -2.48
C ARG A 64 11.77 -1.17 -3.30
N ASN A 65 12.31 0.02 -3.08
CA ASN A 65 13.60 0.38 -3.67
C ASN A 65 14.75 -0.23 -2.86
N GLY A 66 15.96 -0.23 -3.43
CA GLY A 66 17.16 -0.75 -2.76
C GLY A 66 17.63 0.06 -1.54
N TRP A 67 16.94 1.14 -1.19
CA TRP A 67 17.27 1.99 -0.04
C TRP A 67 16.44 1.62 1.20
N VAL A 68 15.31 0.94 1.01
CA VAL A 68 14.47 0.43 2.09
C VAL A 68 15.05 -0.91 2.55
N PRO A 69 15.43 -1.05 3.84
CA PRO A 69 15.94 -2.29 4.38
C PRO A 69 14.98 -3.46 4.15
N ASP A 70 15.55 -4.66 4.00
CA ASP A 70 14.77 -5.89 3.98
C ASP A 70 13.97 -5.99 5.28
N ALA A 71 12.64 -6.01 5.15
CA ALA A 71 11.74 -6.19 6.27
C ALA A 71 10.42 -6.80 5.79
N PRO A 72 9.79 -7.64 6.62
CA PRO A 72 8.51 -8.23 6.31
C PRO A 72 7.44 -7.15 6.19
N PHE A 73 6.51 -7.35 5.26
CA PHE A 73 5.32 -6.53 5.09
C PHE A 73 4.10 -7.42 5.32
N SER A 74 3.23 -7.05 6.27
CA SER A 74 2.09 -7.88 6.62
C SER A 74 0.81 -7.09 6.87
N LEU A 75 -0.32 -7.73 6.63
CA LEU A 75 -1.64 -7.24 7.03
C LEU A 75 -2.28 -8.28 7.95
N ASN A 76 -2.64 -7.87 9.17
CA ASN A 76 -3.29 -8.74 10.16
C ASN A 76 -2.54 -10.07 10.38
N GLY A 77 -1.19 -10.02 10.39
CA GLY A 77 -0.34 -11.21 10.54
C GLY A 77 -0.17 -12.06 9.28
N THR A 78 -0.81 -11.70 8.16
CA THR A 78 -0.59 -12.35 6.86
C THR A 78 0.49 -11.61 6.10
N THR A 79 1.60 -12.30 5.80
CA THR A 79 2.70 -11.75 5.00
C THR A 79 2.27 -11.54 3.55
N ILE A 80 2.62 -10.39 3.00
CA ILE A 80 2.38 -10.02 1.60
C ILE A 80 3.64 -10.34 0.80
N SER A 81 3.47 -10.92 -0.38
CA SER A 81 4.61 -11.29 -1.23
C SER A 81 5.32 -10.07 -1.78
N GLU A 82 6.65 -10.13 -1.76
CA GLU A 82 7.50 -9.15 -2.44
C GLU A 82 7.60 -9.51 -3.91
N CYS A 83 7.35 -8.53 -4.79
CA CYS A 83 7.63 -8.66 -6.21
C CYS A 83 9.10 -8.32 -6.46
N SER A 84 9.87 -9.31 -6.92
CA SER A 84 11.27 -9.13 -7.29
C SER A 84 11.38 -8.32 -8.58
N ALA A 85 11.55 -7.01 -8.45
CA ALA A 85 11.88 -6.15 -9.58
C ALA A 85 13.34 -6.40 -9.99
N THR A 86 13.55 -7.30 -10.95
CA THR A 86 14.78 -7.29 -11.74
C THR A 86 14.60 -6.12 -12.72
N TYR A 87 15.51 -5.15 -12.78
CA TYR A 87 15.42 -3.93 -13.60
C TYR A 87 14.57 -2.76 -13.02
N ILE A 88 14.96 -2.22 -11.86
CA ILE A 88 14.84 -0.77 -11.58
C ILE A 88 16.09 -0.29 -10.87
#